data_AF-A0A655A484-F1
#
_entry.id   AF-A0A655A484-F1
#
_cell.length_a   1.000
_cell.length_b   1.000
_cell.length_c   1.000
_cell.angle_alpha   90.00
_cell.angle_beta   90.00
_cell.angle_gamma   90.00
#
_symmetry.space_group_name_H-M   'P 1'
#
loop_
_entity.id
_entity.type
_entity.pdbx_description
1 polymer ?
#
loop_
_entity_poly.entity_id
_entity_poly.type
_entity_poly.pdbx_seq_one_letter_code
_entity_poly.pdbx_strand_id
1 'polypeptide(L)' 'MDRVRHRIKDKRVLRLVNWQRIRHRWNWTDVRRWLTDPTGRWHPISADGITLFNPAAVPIRRYRYRGNTIPTPWTQAV' A
#
# COMPACT_ATOMS: atom_id res chain seq x y z
N MET A 1 -8.18 20.63 -5.06
CA MET A 1 -7.42 19.49 -4.49
C MET A 1 -8.14 19.02 -3.23
N ASP A 2 -8.57 17.76 -3.17
CA ASP A 2 -9.40 17.24 -2.06
C ASP A 2 -8.66 17.13 -0.72
N ARG A 3 -9.33 17.50 0.38
CA ARG A 3 -8.79 17.44 1.77
C ARG A 3 -8.35 16.03 2.18
N VAL A 4 -8.96 15.00 1.61
CA VAL A 4 -8.67 13.57 1.83
C VAL A 4 -7.24 13.25 1.39
N ARG A 5 -6.84 13.73 0.20
CA ARG A 5 -5.49 13.50 -0.35
C ARG A 5 -4.40 14.19 0.46
N HIS A 6 -4.68 15.36 1.04
CA HIS A 6 -3.72 16.09 1.89
C HIS A 6 -3.44 15.37 3.22
N ARG A 7 -4.43 14.61 3.73
CA ARG A 7 -4.28 13.84 4.97
C ARG A 7 -3.43 12.59 4.78
N ILE A 8 -3.46 11.98 3.59
CA ILE A 8 -2.61 10.83 3.21
C ILE A 8 -1.22 11.35 2.83
N LYS A 9 -0.37 11.55 3.85
CA LYS A 9 1.00 12.07 3.66
C LYS A 9 1.97 11.05 3.04
N ASP A 10 1.70 9.76 3.21
CA ASP A 10 2.55 8.71 2.65
C ASP A 10 2.20 8.42 1.18
N LYS A 11 3.16 8.66 0.28
CA LYS A 11 3.03 8.36 -1.15
C LYS A 11 2.77 6.87 -1.42
N ARG A 12 3.24 5.96 -0.56
CA ARG A 12 3.05 4.51 -0.71
C ARG A 12 1.59 4.14 -0.44
N VAL A 13 1.02 4.67 0.64
CA VAL A 13 -0.41 4.52 0.95
C VAL A 13 -1.27 5.17 -0.14
N LEU A 14 -0.88 6.35 -0.64
CA LEU A 14 -1.61 7.03 -1.71
C LEU A 14 -1.66 6.21 -3.01
N ARG A 15 -0.62 5.44 -3.35
CA ARG A 15 -0.64 4.54 -4.52
C ARG A 15 -1.71 3.46 -4.37
N LEU A 16 -1.78 2.81 -3.21
CA LEU A 16 -2.76 1.76 -2.95
C LEU A 16 -4.19 2.31 -2.98
N VAL A 17 -4.42 3.48 -2.39
CA VAL A 17 -5.72 4.18 -2.47
C VAL A 17 -6.08 4.50 -3.92
N ASN A 18 -5.14 4.98 -4.73
CA ASN A 18 -5.40 5.23 -6.15
C ASN A 18 -5.72 3.95 -6.94
N TRP A 19 -5.05 2.83 -6.64
CA TRP A 19 -5.39 1.55 -7.25
C TRP A 19 -6.82 1.13 -6.94
N GLN A 20 -7.25 1.24 -5.68
CA GLN A 20 -8.63 0.95 -5.31
C GLN A 20 -9.61 1.90 -6.00
N ARG A 21 -9.27 3.19 -6.11
CA ARG A 21 -10.09 4.15 -6.86
C ARG A 21 -10.28 3.75 -8.31
N ILE A 22 -9.20 3.36 -9.00
CA ILE A 22 -9.28 2.95 -10.41
C ILE A 22 -10.07 1.65 -10.54
N ARG A 23 -9.79 0.66 -9.69
CA ARG A 23 -10.45 -0.66 -9.70
C ARG A 23 -11.94 -0.56 -9.48
N HIS A 24 -12.37 0.24 -8.51
CA HIS A 24 -13.78 0.38 -8.13
C HIS A 24 -14.46 1.60 -8.77
N ARG A 25 -13.75 2.34 -9.62
CA ARG A 25 -14.21 3.59 -10.27
C ARG A 25 -14.71 4.65 -9.27
N TRP A 26 -14.05 4.74 -8.12
CA TRP A 26 -14.44 5.61 -7.02
C TRP A 26 -13.97 7.06 -7.18
N ASN A 27 -14.84 7.99 -6.81
CA ASN A 27 -14.46 9.39 -6.57
C ASN A 27 -13.81 9.53 -5.16
N TRP A 28 -13.35 10.74 -4.81
CA TRP A 28 -12.72 10.96 -3.50
C TRP A 28 -13.71 10.94 -2.33
N THR A 29 -15.00 11.19 -2.57
CA THR A 29 -16.07 11.06 -1.58
C THR A 29 -16.29 9.60 -1.20
N ASP A 30 -16.25 8.69 -2.19
CA ASP A 30 -16.35 7.23 -1.95
C ASP A 30 -15.14 6.72 -1.16
N VAL A 31 -13.93 7.20 -1.50
CA VAL A 31 -12.72 6.89 -0.72
C VAL A 31 -12.81 7.39 0.70
N ARG A 32 -13.36 8.60 0.90
CA ARG A 32 -13.59 9.11 2.24
C ARG A 32 -14.56 8.19 2.98
N ARG A 33 -15.70 7.85 2.38
CA ARG A 33 -16.69 6.93 2.96
C ARG A 33 -16.09 5.56 3.30
N TRP A 34 -15.17 5.06 2.48
CA TRP A 34 -14.46 3.81 2.72
C TRP A 34 -13.48 3.89 3.90
N LEU A 35 -12.76 5.00 4.02
CA LEU A 35 -11.69 5.16 5.04
C LEU A 35 -12.15 5.87 6.31
N THR A 36 -13.40 6.34 6.37
CA THR A 36 -13.94 7.03 7.52
C THR A 36 -15.27 6.46 7.97
N ASP A 37 -15.43 6.28 9.28
CA ASP A 37 -16.71 5.96 9.90
C ASP A 37 -17.74 7.08 9.70
N PRO A 38 -19.04 6.81 9.95
CA PRO A 38 -20.08 7.84 10.00
C PRO A 38 -19.77 8.99 10.98
N THR A 39 -18.97 8.71 12.01
CA THR A 39 -18.47 9.68 12.99
C THR A 39 -17.30 10.54 12.47
N GLY A 40 -16.79 10.23 11.28
CA GLY A 40 -15.64 10.90 10.67
C GLY A 40 -14.28 10.42 11.18
N ARG A 41 -14.24 9.39 12.04
CA ARG A 41 -12.99 8.75 12.47
C ARG A 41 -12.35 8.04 11.28
N TRP A 42 -11.03 8.08 11.19
CA TRP A 42 -10.28 7.38 10.16
C TRP A 42 -9.92 5.96 10.60
N HIS A 43 -10.04 5.02 9.68
CA HIS A 43 -9.73 3.62 9.91
C HIS A 43 -8.56 3.18 9.03
N PRO A 44 -7.77 2.21 9.50
CA PRO A 44 -6.71 1.65 8.68
C PRO A 44 -7.33 0.90 7.48
N ILE A 45 -6.57 0.87 6.39
CA ILE A 45 -6.96 0.11 5.19
C ILE A 45 -7.00 -1.36 5.58
N SER A 46 -8.16 -2.00 5.42
CA SER A 46 -8.34 -3.42 5.72
C SER A 46 -9.25 -4.09 4.68
N ALA A 47 -9.06 -5.39 4.50
CA ALA A 47 -9.89 -6.26 3.67
C ALA A 47 -9.92 -7.66 4.30
N ASP A 48 -11.10 -8.27 4.39
CA ASP A 48 -11.28 -9.64 4.91
C ASP A 48 -10.61 -9.89 6.28
N GLY A 49 -10.69 -8.90 7.17
CA GLY A 49 -10.06 -8.94 8.50
C GLY A 49 -8.55 -8.68 8.52
N ILE A 50 -7.92 -8.55 7.36
CA ILE A 50 -6.49 -8.26 7.24
C ILE A 50 -6.29 -6.75 7.13
N THR A 51 -5.56 -6.19 8.09
CA THR A 51 -5.19 -4.78 8.08
C THR A 51 -3.86 -4.59 7.35
N LEU A 52 -3.81 -3.61 6.45
CA LEU A 52 -2.59 -3.21 5.77
C LEU A 52 -1.58 -2.71 6.81
N PHE A 53 -0.45 -3.41 6.93
CA PHE A 53 0.68 -2.97 7.74
C PHE A 53 1.26 -1.66 7.18
N ASN A 54 1.97 -0.89 8.01
CA ASN A 54 2.60 0.35 7.56
C ASN A 54 3.69 0.05 6.51
N PRO A 55 3.48 0.35 5.20
CA PRO A 55 4.47 0.04 4.17
C PRO A 55 5.74 0.90 4.32
N ALA A 56 5.68 2.02 5.04
CA ALA A 56 6.85 2.83 5.33
C ALA A 56 7.72 2.29 6.45
N ALA A 57 7.21 1.38 7.27
CA ALA A 57 8.00 0.71 8.31
C ALA A 57 8.94 -0.35 7.72
N VAL A 58 8.67 -0.86 6.52
CA VAL A 58 9.53 -1.87 5.88
C VAL A 58 10.76 -1.17 5.27
N PRO A 59 11.97 -1.41 5.79
CA PRO A 59 13.17 -0.82 5.25
C PRO A 59 13.46 -1.41 3.88
N ILE A 60 13.60 -0.56 2.87
CA ILE A 60 14.07 -0.99 1.55
C ILE A 60 15.57 -1.24 1.66
N ARG A 61 15.95 -2.50 1.88
CA ARG A 61 17.35 -2.92 1.74
C ARG A 61 17.65 -3.04 0.25
N ARG A 62 18.22 -1.97 -0.32
CA ARG A 62 18.72 -2.01 -1.69
C ARG A 62 19.80 -3.08 -1.74
N TYR A 63 19.53 -4.10 -2.51
CA TYR A 63 20.51 -5.10 -2.84
C TYR A 63 21.55 -4.44 -3.73
N ARG A 64 22.67 -4.01 -3.14
CA ARG A 64 23.82 -3.55 -3.89
C ARG A 64 24.44 -4.80 -4.52
N TYR A 65 24.26 -4.94 -5.84
CA TYR A 65 24.84 -5.95 -6.73
C TYR A 65 25.09 -7.33 -6.11
N ARG A 66 24.26 -8.31 -6.47
CA ARG A 66 24.61 -9.73 -6.30
C ARG A 66 24.59 -10.39 -7.66
N GLY A 67 25.69 -10.31 -8.40
CA GLY A 67 25.88 -11.13 -9.59
C GLY A 67 25.80 -12.61 -9.22
N ASN A 68 26.86 -13.11 -8.59
CA ASN A 68 27.15 -14.52 -8.29
C ASN A 68 26.78 -14.95 -6.85
N THR A 69 26.17 -14.06 -6.04
CA THR A 69 25.81 -14.32 -4.63
C THR A 69 24.30 -14.56 -4.41
N ILE A 70 23.48 -14.54 -5.47
CA ILE A 70 22.12 -15.10 -5.43
C ILE A 70 22.23 -16.51 -5.98
N PRO A 71 22.04 -17.57 -5.17
CA PRO A 71 21.97 -18.91 -5.72
C PRO A 71 20.79 -18.97 -6.69
N THR A 72 21.02 -19.47 -7.89
CA THR A 72 19.93 -19.76 -8.83
C THR A 72 19.09 -20.88 -8.21
N PRO A 73 17.75 -20.72 -8.16
CA PRO A 73 16.87 -21.68 -7.50
C PRO A 73 16.84 -23.07 -8.18
N TRP A 74 17.54 -23.22 -9.30
CA TRP A 74 17.57 -24.41 -10.15
C TRP A 74 18.96 -25.04 -10.28
N THR A 75 19.88 -24.81 -9.34
CA THR A 75 21.16 -25.52 -9.36
C THR A 75 20.91 -26.97 -8.97
N GLN A 76 20.84 -27.88 -9.94
CA GLN A 76 20.81 -29.31 -9.66
C GLN A 76 22.12 -29.69 -8.97
N ALA A 77 22.03 -30.41 -7.85
CA ALA A 77 23.20 -31.01 -7.22
C ALA A 77 23.85 -31.98 -8.21
N VAL A 78 25.13 -31.76 -8.49
CA VAL A 78 26.01 -32.74 -9.16
C VAL A 78 26.70 -33.57 -8.08
#